data_AF-A0A2G8KHI5-F1
#
_entry.id   AF-A0A2G8KHI5-F1
#
_cell.length_a   1.000
_cell.length_b   1.000
_cell.length_c   1.000
_cell.angle_alpha   90.00
_cell.angle_beta   90.00
_cell.angle_gamma   90.00
#
_symmetry.space_group_name_H-M   'P 1'
#
loop_
_entity.id
_entity.type
_entity.pdbx_description
1 polymer ?
#
loop_
_entity_poly.entity_id
_entity_poly.type
_entity_poly.pdbx_seq_one_letter_code
_entity_poly.pdbx_strand_id
1 'polypeptide(L)'
;MYQNETEIGQTLIELINEGAVKREDLFITTKLWSTFNQPGRVEDAFMLSLKALQLDYIDLYLMHGPAAIKYIDDKTLMPPAEDGGPGLALEDVNYIDTWK
;
A
#
# COMPACT_ATOMS: atom_id res chain seq x y z
N MET A 1 5.18 -2.74 0.18
CA MET A 1 5.98 -3.92 -0.25
C MET A 1 7.18 -3.53 -1.10
N TYR A 2 6.98 -2.95 -2.30
CA TYR A 2 8.08 -2.72 -3.24
C TYR A 2 9.00 -1.55 -2.88
N GLN A 3 8.58 -0.69 -1.93
CA GLN A 3 9.39 0.39 -1.37
C GLN A 3 9.94 1.36 -2.43
N ASN A 4 9.18 1.57 -3.51
CA ASN A 4 9.58 2.40 -4.64
C ASN A 4 8.51 3.43 -5.04
N GLU A 5 7.43 3.58 -4.26
CA GLU A 5 6.37 4.55 -4.56
C GLU A 5 6.88 5.99 -4.53
N THR A 6 7.84 6.31 -3.67
CA THR A 6 8.44 7.64 -3.57
C THR A 6 9.19 8.02 -4.85
N GLU A 7 10.03 7.11 -5.35
CA GLU A 7 10.80 7.28 -6.58
C GLU A 7 9.87 7.38 -7.80
N ILE A 8 8.84 6.52 -7.84
CA ILE A 8 7.80 6.59 -8.87
C ILE A 8 7.08 7.94 -8.83
N GLY A 9 6.69 8.41 -7.64
CA GLY A 9 6.01 9.69 -7.46
C GLY A 9 6.86 10.88 -7.91
N GLN A 10 8.16 10.87 -7.63
CA GLN A 10 9.10 11.89 -8.12
C GLN A 10 9.13 11.94 -9.65
N THR A 11 9.29 10.78 -10.30
CA THR A 11 9.28 10.70 -11.77
C THR A 11 7.94 11.12 -12.37
N LEU A 12 6.81 10.76 -11.76
CA LEU A 12 5.48 11.18 -12.22
C LEU A 12 5.34 12.70 -12.21
N ILE A 13 5.76 13.36 -11.13
CA ILE A 13 5.70 14.82 -11.01
C ILE A 13 6.61 15.51 -12.04
N GLU A 14 7.81 14.98 -12.28
CA GLU A 14 8.70 15.51 -13.32
C GLU A 14 8.05 15.45 -14.71
N LEU A 15 7.55 14.27 -15.11
CA LEU A 15 6.91 14.08 -16.42
C LEU A 15 5.66 14.94 -16.62
N ILE A 16 4.87 15.14 -15.56
CA ILE A 16 3.68 15.99 -15.60
C ILE A 16 4.07 17.47 -15.70
N ASN A 17 5.06 17.93 -14.94
CA ASN A 17 5.54 19.31 -14.96
C ASN A 17 6.22 19.69 -16.28
N GLU A 18 6.91 18.73 -16.91
CA GLU A 18 7.48 18.89 -18.26
C GLU A 18 6.41 18.89 -19.36
N GLY A 19 5.16 18.52 -19.04
CA GLY A 19 4.08 18.39 -19.99
C GLY A 19 4.21 17.16 -20.91
N ALA A 20 5.04 16.19 -20.54
CA ALA A 20 5.24 14.95 -21.32
C ALA A 20 4.00 14.04 -21.27
N VAL A 21 3.28 14.07 -20.14
CA VAL A 21 2.00 13.36 -19.93
C VAL A 21 1.08 14.23 -19.07
N LYS A 22 -0.23 14.01 -19.15
CA LYS A 22 -1.18 14.57 -18.18
C LYS A 22 -1.56 13.51 -17.15
N ARG A 23 -1.96 13.92 -15.95
CA ARG A 23 -2.36 12.99 -14.89
C ARG A 23 -3.51 12.10 -15.35
N GLU A 24 -4.50 12.67 -16.05
CA GLU A 24 -5.68 11.95 -16.54
C GLU A 24 -5.38 10.96 -17.69
N ASP A 25 -4.21 11.04 -18.32
CA ASP A 25 -3.79 10.09 -19.36
C ASP A 25 -3.12 8.83 -18.76
N LEU A 26 -2.85 8.82 -17.45
CA LEU A 26 -2.20 7.73 -16.73
C LEU A 26 -3.22 6.92 -15.93
N PHE A 27 -3.06 5.59 -15.94
CA PHE A 27 -3.80 4.69 -15.06
C PHE A 27 -2.86 4.13 -13.98
N ILE A 28 -2.94 4.67 -12.78
CA ILE A 28 -2.06 4.30 -11.66
C ILE A 28 -2.73 3.27 -10.76
N THR A 29 -2.09 2.12 -10.60
CA THR A 29 -2.51 1.06 -9.68
C THR A 29 -1.51 0.90 -8.55
N THR A 30 -2.00 0.86 -7.31
CA THR A 30 -1.20 0.39 -6.16
C THR A 30 -2.00 -0.57 -5.28
N LYS A 31 -1.37 -1.13 -4.24
CA LYS A 31 -1.91 -2.26 -3.49
C LYS A 31 -1.76 -2.06 -1.98
N LEU A 32 -2.84 -2.30 -1.24
CA LEU A 32 -2.84 -2.45 0.21
C LEU A 32 -1.99 -3.66 0.59
N TRP A 33 -0.89 -3.41 1.31
CA TRP A 33 -0.06 -4.50 1.82
C TRP A 33 -0.73 -5.18 3.02
N SER A 34 -0.53 -6.49 3.15
CA SER A 34 -1.23 -7.35 4.11
C SER A 34 -1.06 -6.99 5.59
N THR A 35 -0.05 -6.18 5.98
CA THR A 35 0.07 -5.64 7.35
C THR A 35 -0.98 -4.58 7.66
N PHE A 36 -1.70 -4.08 6.67
CA PHE A 36 -2.75 -3.06 6.79
C PHE A 36 -4.15 -3.62 6.50
N ASN A 37 -4.32 -4.95 6.49
CA ASN A 37 -5.62 -5.58 6.22
C ASN A 37 -6.66 -5.36 7.34
N GLN A 38 -6.27 -4.78 8.49
CA GLN A 38 -7.23 -4.32 9.50
C GLN A 38 -8.09 -3.19 8.92
N PRO A 39 -9.43 -3.20 9.11
CA PRO A 39 -10.30 -2.20 8.49
C PRO A 39 -9.92 -0.76 8.84
N GLY A 40 -9.61 -0.50 10.12
CA GLY A 40 -9.17 0.81 10.60
C GLY A 40 -7.78 1.27 10.14
N ARG A 41 -7.09 0.50 9.29
CA ARG A 41 -5.75 0.82 8.77
C ARG A 41 -5.71 1.04 7.27
N VAL A 42 -6.79 0.73 6.56
CA VAL A 42 -6.83 0.85 5.10
C VAL A 42 -6.69 2.30 4.66
N GLU A 43 -7.36 3.23 5.34
CA GLU A 43 -7.25 4.66 5.04
C GLU A 43 -5.83 5.18 5.28
N ASP A 44 -5.22 4.85 6.43
CA ASP A 44 -3.84 5.20 6.75
C ASP A 44 -2.87 4.74 5.63
N ALA A 45 -2.99 3.48 5.20
CA ALA A 45 -2.16 2.91 4.15
C ALA A 45 -2.38 3.56 2.79
N PHE A 46 -3.63 3.87 2.45
CA PHE A 46 -3.96 4.56 1.21
C PHE A 46 -3.37 5.98 1.19
N MET A 47 -3.46 6.71 2.30
CA MET A 47 -2.89 8.05 2.44
C MET A 47 -1.36 8.05 2.37
N LEU A 48 -0.71 7.01 2.91
CA LEU A 48 0.73 6.81 2.75
C LEU A 48 1.12 6.63 1.27
N SER A 49 0.37 5.82 0.52
CA SER A 49 0.60 5.64 -0.92
C SER A 49 0.34 6.90 -1.73
N LEU A 50 -0.74 7.66 -1.47
CA LEU A 50 -0.99 8.94 -2.13
C LEU A 50 0.16 9.92 -1.90
N LYS A 51 0.64 10.01 -0.65
CA LYS A 51 1.76 10.88 -0.29
C LYS A 51 3.06 10.47 -0.99
N ALA A 52 3.37 9.17 -1.01
CA ALA A 52 4.57 8.67 -1.67
C ALA A 52 4.53 8.89 -3.18
N LEU A 53 3.38 8.59 -3.81
CA LEU A 53 3.17 8.79 -5.24
C LEU A 53 2.97 10.26 -5.64
N GLN A 54 2.78 11.17 -4.68
CA GLN A 54 2.47 12.59 -4.90
C GLN A 54 1.23 12.79 -5.78
N LEU A 55 0.17 12.04 -5.50
CA LEU A 55 -1.09 12.08 -6.25
C LEU A 55 -2.26 12.48 -5.35
N ASP A 56 -3.28 13.08 -5.96
CA ASP A 56 -4.57 13.35 -5.28
C ASP A 56 -5.51 12.14 -5.32
N TYR A 57 -5.33 11.23 -6.29
CA TYR A 57 -6.11 10.00 -6.43
C TYR A 57 -5.32 8.88 -7.10
N ILE A 58 -5.75 7.64 -6.83
CA ILE A 58 -5.26 6.39 -7.43
C ILE A 58 -6.41 5.80 -8.26
N ASP A 59 -6.14 5.38 -9.49
CA ASP A 59 -7.15 4.85 -10.40
C ASP A 59 -7.66 3.46 -9.97
N LEU A 60 -6.77 2.65 -9.40
CA LEU A 60 -7.11 1.33 -8.87
C LEU A 60 -6.30 0.98 -7.62
N TYR A 61 -6.99 0.66 -6.52
CA TYR A 61 -6.39 0.20 -5.27
C TYR A 61 -6.84 -1.23 -4.96
N LEU A 62 -5.88 -2.14 -4.78
CA LEU A 62 -6.15 -3.58 -4.63
C LEU A 62 -5.64 -4.13 -3.31
N MET A 63 -6.28 -5.16 -2.77
CA MET A 63 -5.67 -5.99 -1.73
C MET A 63 -4.51 -6.78 -2.35
N HIS A 64 -3.31 -6.68 -1.78
CA HIS A 64 -2.16 -7.42 -2.30
C HIS A 64 -2.27 -8.93 -2.00
N GLY A 65 -2.79 -9.29 -0.81
CA GLY A 65 -3.01 -10.67 -0.42
C GLY A 65 -4.10 -10.82 0.64
N PRO A 66 -4.84 -11.94 0.64
CA PRO A 66 -6.00 -12.15 1.51
C PRO A 66 -5.63 -12.50 2.96
N ALA A 67 -4.37 -12.84 3.24
CA ALA A 67 -3.92 -13.12 4.60
C ALA A 67 -3.58 -11.80 5.31
N ALA A 68 -4.23 -11.53 6.43
CA ALA A 68 -3.84 -10.43 7.30
C ALA A 68 -2.55 -10.79 8.05
N ILE A 69 -1.58 -9.89 8.00
CA ILE A 69 -0.31 -9.98 8.70
C ILE A 69 -0.39 -8.97 9.85
N LYS A 70 0.17 -9.33 11.01
CA LYS A 70 0.17 -8.49 12.19
C LYS A 70 0.80 -7.13 11.88
N TYR A 71 0.10 -6.06 12.22
CA TYR A 71 0.68 -4.72 12.14
C TYR A 71 1.60 -4.46 13.35
N ILE A 72 2.82 -3.97 13.12
CA ILE A 72 3.76 -3.51 14.17
C ILE A 72 3.96 -2.00 14.05
N ASP A 73 4.40 -1.57 12.88
CA ASP A 73 4.53 -0.18 12.44
C ASP A 73 4.53 -0.11 10.90
N ASP A 74 4.53 1.10 10.33
CA ASP A 74 4.48 1.32 8.88
C ASP A 74 5.69 0.75 8.12
N LYS A 75 6.82 0.50 8.82
CA LYS A 75 8.09 0.07 8.22
C LYS A 75 8.26 -1.44 8.27
N THR A 76 7.57 -2.11 9.18
CA THR A 76 7.67 -3.54 9.41
C THR A 76 6.77 -4.30 8.45
N LEU A 77 7.29 -4.63 7.26
CA LEU A 77 6.51 -5.30 6.21
C LEU A 77 6.31 -6.80 6.44
N MET A 78 7.23 -7.44 7.16
CA MET A 78 7.28 -8.90 7.33
C MET A 78 7.65 -9.24 8.79
N PRO A 79 6.74 -9.01 9.76
CA PRO A 79 6.97 -9.39 11.14
C PRO A 79 7.11 -10.92 11.25
N PRO A 80 8.11 -11.43 11.99
CA PRO A 80 8.31 -12.88 12.14
C PRO A 80 7.16 -13.50 12.93
N ALA A 81 6.95 -14.81 12.75
CA ALA A 81 5.98 -15.58 13.54
C ALA A 81 6.25 -15.47 15.04
N GLU A 82 5.18 -15.44 15.85
CA GLU A 82 5.27 -15.23 17.30
C GLU A 82 5.91 -16.41 18.05
N ASP A 83 5.79 -17.62 17.51
CA ASP A 83 6.37 -18.84 18.06
C ASP A 83 7.87 -19.01 17.74
N GLY A 84 8.47 -18.04 17.03
CA GLY A 84 9.86 -18.11 16.57
C GLY A 84 10.09 -19.10 15.42
N GLY A 85 9.01 -19.67 14.86
CA GLY A 85 9.05 -20.56 13.70
C GLY A 85 9.25 -19.82 12.38
N PRO A 86 9.40 -20.56 11.27
CA PRO A 86 9.43 -19.96 9.94
C PRO A 86 8.05 -19.37 9.61
N GLY A 87 8.01 -18.14 9.08
CA GLY A 87 6.78 -17.52 8.60
C GLY A 87 6.58 -16.10 9.13
N LEU A 88 5.34 -15.62 8.97
CA LEU A 88 4.92 -14.28 9.35
C LEU A 88 3.93 -14.35 10.51
N ALA A 89 3.97 -13.36 11.41
CA ALA A 89 2.89 -13.18 12.38
C ALA A 89 1.61 -12.86 11.63
N LEU A 90 0.63 -13.77 11.67
CA LEU A 90 -0.69 -13.57 11.09
C LEU A 90 -1.62 -12.93 12.09
N GLU A 91 -2.67 -12.29 11.58
CA GLU A 91 -3.74 -11.73 12.38
C GLU A 91 -5.08 -12.29 11.93
N ASP A 92 -5.99 -12.50 12.87
CA ASP A 92 -7.33 -13.02 12.60
C ASP A 92 -8.26 -11.89 12.11
N VAL A 93 -8.11 -11.55 10.84
CA VAL A 93 -9.01 -10.63 10.12
C VAL A 93 -9.53 -11.33 8.88
N ASN A 94 -10.86 -11.37 8.74
CA ASN A 94 -11.48 -11.83 7.51
C ASN A 94 -11.23 -10.79 6.39
N TYR A 95 -10.71 -11.22 5.25
CA TYR A 95 -10.40 -10.34 4.13
C TYR A 95 -11.62 -9.57 3.58
N ILE A 96 -12.85 -10.07 3.82
CA ILE A 96 -14.09 -9.36 3.47
C ILE A 96 -14.27 -8.13 4.35
N ASP A 97 -13.79 -8.18 5.59
CA ASP A 97 -13.92 -7.09 6.55
C ASP A 97 -12.92 -5.96 6.28
N THR A 98 -11.79 -6.24 5.62
CA THR A 98 -10.73 -5.25 5.33
C THR A 98 -11.26 -3.94 4.73
N TRP A 99 -12.30 -3.99 3.90
CA TRP A 99 -12.82 -2.80 3.21
C TRP A 99 -14.02 -2.14 3.92
N LYS A 100 -14.37 -2.59 5.13
CA LYS A 100 -15.52 -2.07 5.90
C LYS A 100 -15.20 -0.79 6.66
#